data_AF-A0AA41D982-F1
#
_entry.id   AF-A0AA41D982-F1
#
_cell.length_a   1.000
_cell.length_b   1.000
_cell.length_c   1.000
_cell.angle_alpha   90.00
_cell.angle_beta   90.00
_cell.angle_gamma   90.00
#
_symmetry.space_group_name_H-M   'P 1'
#
loop_
_entity.id
_entity.type
_entity.pdbx_description
1 polymer ?
#
loop_
_entity_poly.entity_id
_entity_poly.type
_entity_poly.pdbx_seq_one_letter_code
_entity_poly.pdbx_strand_id
1 'polypeptide(L)'
;MRKSFVIYLVLCTSLYAKAQYVSVDTTKLAQAYAAWQQESSPANQRVFFDAFPKNWMEFIATYQYGAPFYDRANKHVHALGEMAKAIPTDEYCERLVNLCIGGELDADAPNYLRELVGEALSADGESRKGIFTCLSRLRIGHRFQFWFFYWSNIVRSRTLEAEFADLYAYAKEAYPAEAVIMADAYKYAYNSVNFISTGYRK
;
A
#
# COMPACT_ATOMS: atom_id res chain seq x y z
N MET A 1 10.20 -40.38 6.70
CA MET A 1 10.78 -39.01 6.73
C MET A 1 11.08 -38.39 5.36
N ARG A 2 10.72 -39.00 4.21
CA ARG A 2 11.11 -38.49 2.87
C ARG A 2 10.01 -37.75 2.09
N LYS A 3 8.73 -37.97 2.39
CA LYS A 3 7.59 -37.36 1.68
C LYS A 3 7.17 -36.01 2.28
N SER A 4 7.22 -35.87 3.60
CA SER A 4 6.84 -34.63 4.30
C SER A 4 7.80 -33.47 4.01
N PHE A 5 9.11 -33.75 3.88
CA PHE A 5 10.13 -32.72 3.60
C PHE A 5 10.00 -32.09 2.21
N VAL A 6 9.57 -32.88 1.21
CA VAL A 6 9.31 -32.40 -0.16
C VAL A 6 8.09 -31.49 -0.21
N ILE A 7 7.05 -31.79 0.59
CA ILE A 7 5.84 -30.96 0.67
C ILE A 7 6.17 -29.57 1.27
N TYR A 8 7.00 -29.51 2.31
CA TYR A 8 7.44 -28.23 2.89
C TYR A 8 8.30 -27.40 1.92
N LEU A 9 9.19 -28.03 1.15
CA LEU A 9 10.01 -27.33 0.16
C LEU A 9 9.17 -26.74 -0.98
N VAL A 10 8.17 -27.48 -1.47
CA VAL A 10 7.25 -27.02 -2.53
C VAL A 10 6.35 -25.87 -2.07
N LEU A 11 5.89 -25.91 -0.82
CA LEU A 11 5.10 -24.82 -0.22
C LEU A 11 5.94 -23.55 -0.02
N CYS A 12 7.20 -23.65 0.44
CA CYS A 12 8.09 -22.51 0.58
C CYS A 12 8.44 -21.85 -0.77
N THR A 13 8.62 -22.64 -1.83
CA THR A 13 8.83 -22.08 -3.18
C THR A 13 7.59 -21.40 -3.77
N SER A 14 6.38 -21.83 -3.38
CA SER A 14 5.14 -21.28 -3.95
C SER A 14 4.82 -19.85 -3.49
N LEU A 15 5.30 -19.44 -2.30
CA LEU A 15 5.11 -18.09 -1.77
C LEU A 15 6.14 -17.11 -2.34
N TYR A 16 7.42 -17.50 -2.43
CA TYR A 16 8.46 -16.71 -3.10
C TYR A 16 8.22 -16.57 -4.61
N ALA A 17 7.66 -17.59 -5.26
CA ALA A 17 7.38 -17.56 -6.69
C ALA A 17 6.27 -16.58 -7.08
N LYS A 18 5.37 -16.18 -6.19
CA LYS A 18 4.22 -15.33 -6.56
C LYS A 18 4.62 -13.93 -7.01
N ALA A 19 5.72 -13.38 -6.51
CA ALA A 19 6.26 -12.09 -6.96
C ALA A 19 7.00 -12.18 -8.30
N GLN A 20 7.47 -13.38 -8.70
CA GLN A 20 8.24 -13.58 -9.95
C GLN A 20 7.37 -13.65 -11.23
N TYR A 21 6.04 -13.63 -11.14
CA TYR A 21 5.15 -13.80 -12.30
C TYR A 21 4.35 -12.55 -12.70
N VAL A 22 4.49 -11.44 -12.00
CA VAL A 22 3.81 -10.20 -12.38
C VAL A 22 4.70 -9.42 -13.34
N SER A 23 4.36 -9.45 -14.63
CA SER A 23 5.04 -8.65 -15.65
C SER A 23 4.66 -7.18 -15.49
N VAL A 24 5.61 -6.36 -15.09
CA VAL A 24 5.48 -4.89 -15.04
C VAL A 24 6.19 -4.26 -16.23
N ASP A 25 5.52 -3.34 -16.91
CA ASP A 25 6.12 -2.61 -18.03
C ASP A 25 6.95 -1.43 -17.50
N THR A 26 8.16 -1.76 -17.06
CA THR A 26 9.10 -0.78 -16.50
C THR A 26 9.54 0.25 -17.54
N THR A 27 9.52 -0.09 -18.83
CA THR A 27 9.85 0.84 -19.91
C THR A 27 8.78 1.92 -20.03
N LYS A 28 7.51 1.52 -20.06
CA LYS A 28 6.38 2.46 -20.09
C LYS A 28 6.37 3.36 -18.86
N LEU A 29 6.59 2.82 -17.67
CA LEU A 29 6.67 3.61 -16.44
C LEU A 29 7.82 4.62 -16.47
N ALA A 30 9.01 4.22 -16.91
CA ALA A 30 10.15 5.14 -17.03
C ALA A 30 9.90 6.26 -18.04
N GLN A 31 9.32 5.94 -19.20
CA GLN A 31 8.97 6.93 -20.22
C GLN A 31 7.92 7.92 -19.71
N ALA A 32 6.87 7.42 -19.06
CA ALA A 32 5.81 8.25 -18.49
C ALA A 32 6.36 9.19 -17.42
N TYR A 33 7.21 8.68 -16.52
CA TYR A 33 7.84 9.51 -15.49
C TYR A 33 8.78 10.56 -16.10
N ALA A 34 9.59 10.20 -17.09
CA ALA A 34 10.48 11.14 -17.77
C ALA A 34 9.71 12.25 -18.51
N ALA A 35 8.64 11.91 -19.23
CA ALA A 35 7.80 12.88 -19.91
C ALA A 35 7.15 13.86 -18.91
N TRP A 36 6.69 13.34 -17.78
CA TRP A 36 6.13 14.16 -16.72
C TRP A 36 7.18 15.09 -16.07
N GLN A 37 8.40 14.62 -15.85
CA GLN A 37 9.49 15.46 -15.33
C GLN A 37 9.91 16.57 -16.32
N GLN A 38 9.77 16.35 -17.63
CA GLN A 38 10.00 17.38 -18.64
C GLN A 38 8.88 18.42 -18.67
N GLU A 39 7.62 17.98 -18.53
CA GLU A 39 6.46 18.85 -18.53
C GLU A 39 5.38 18.32 -17.56
N SER A 40 5.15 19.06 -16.47
CA SER A 40 4.17 18.73 -15.43
C SER A 40 2.71 19.03 -15.82
N SER A 41 2.30 18.61 -17.01
CA SER A 41 0.94 18.79 -17.51
C SER A 41 -0.01 17.71 -16.96
N PRO A 42 -1.32 18.01 -16.78
CA PRO A 42 -2.30 17.00 -16.37
C PRO A 42 -2.33 15.76 -17.28
N ALA A 43 -2.03 15.92 -18.58
CA ALA A 43 -1.94 14.80 -19.52
C ALA A 43 -0.75 13.89 -19.19
N ASN A 44 0.44 14.44 -18.92
CA ASN A 44 1.61 13.63 -18.57
C ASN A 44 1.46 12.98 -17.19
N GLN A 45 0.83 13.69 -16.24
CA GLN A 45 0.47 13.15 -14.93
C GLN A 45 -0.48 11.95 -15.06
N ARG A 46 -1.51 12.04 -15.93
CA ARG A 46 -2.40 10.90 -16.26
C ARG A 46 -1.64 9.72 -16.84
N VAL A 47 -0.75 9.95 -17.81
CA VAL A 47 0.05 8.88 -18.43
C VAL A 47 0.95 8.19 -17.39
N PHE A 48 1.53 8.95 -16.46
CA PHE A 48 2.28 8.39 -15.33
C PHE A 48 1.38 7.57 -14.40
N PHE A 49 0.23 8.10 -13.98
CA PHE A 49 -0.72 7.39 -13.14
C PHE A 49 -1.20 6.06 -13.75
N ASP A 50 -1.44 6.04 -15.06
CA ASP A 50 -1.86 4.83 -15.80
C ASP A 50 -0.75 3.78 -15.93
N ALA A 51 0.52 4.23 -15.95
CA ALA A 51 1.70 3.37 -16.02
C ALA A 51 2.20 2.91 -14.65
N PHE A 52 1.85 3.62 -13.58
CA PHE A 52 2.21 3.26 -12.20
C PHE A 52 1.56 1.92 -11.80
N PRO A 53 2.17 1.13 -10.91
CA PRO A 53 1.57 -0.09 -10.38
C PRO A 53 0.11 0.07 -9.93
N LYS A 54 -0.73 -0.93 -10.17
CA LYS A 54 -2.17 -0.89 -9.87
C LYS A 54 -2.55 -1.58 -8.57
N ASN A 55 -1.72 -2.50 -8.11
CA ASN A 55 -1.94 -3.31 -6.93
C ASN A 55 -0.61 -3.64 -6.25
N TRP A 56 -0.68 -4.21 -5.05
CA TRP A 56 0.51 -4.58 -4.28
C TRP A 56 1.52 -5.45 -5.04
N MET A 57 1.06 -6.44 -5.81
CA MET A 57 1.96 -7.37 -6.50
C MET A 57 2.76 -6.67 -7.61
N GLU A 58 2.12 -5.79 -8.38
CA GLU A 58 2.84 -4.94 -9.35
C GLU A 58 3.78 -3.96 -8.64
N PHE A 59 3.38 -3.46 -7.46
CA PHE A 59 4.17 -2.50 -6.69
C PHE A 59 5.48 -3.13 -6.22
N ILE A 60 5.43 -4.31 -5.58
CA ILE A 60 6.65 -5.01 -5.13
C ILE A 60 7.47 -5.55 -6.31
N ALA A 61 6.83 -6.00 -7.41
CA ALA A 61 7.57 -6.40 -8.62
C ALA A 61 8.35 -5.23 -9.25
N THR A 62 7.90 -3.99 -9.01
CA THR A 62 8.55 -2.77 -9.50
C THR A 62 9.61 -2.23 -8.53
N TYR A 63 9.34 -2.28 -7.22
CA TYR A 63 10.07 -1.49 -6.23
C TYR A 63 10.68 -2.26 -5.05
N GLN A 64 10.42 -3.56 -4.88
CA GLN A 64 11.03 -4.32 -3.77
C GLN A 64 12.56 -4.41 -3.95
N TYR A 65 13.28 -4.74 -2.88
CA TYR A 65 14.73 -4.94 -2.96
C TYR A 65 15.10 -5.94 -4.08
N GLY A 66 15.97 -5.52 -5.00
CA GLY A 66 16.34 -6.30 -6.19
C GLY A 66 15.42 -6.14 -7.40
N ALA A 67 14.33 -5.37 -7.30
CA ALA A 67 13.48 -5.01 -8.43
C ALA A 67 14.08 -3.88 -9.30
N PRO A 68 13.66 -3.74 -10.56
CA PRO A 68 14.26 -2.80 -11.52
C PRO A 68 14.27 -1.33 -11.07
N PHE A 69 13.31 -0.90 -10.25
CA PHE A 69 13.17 0.48 -9.81
C PHE A 69 13.25 0.68 -8.29
N TYR A 70 13.87 -0.25 -7.55
CA TYR A 70 14.09 -0.11 -6.10
C TYR A 70 14.59 1.30 -5.70
N ASP A 71 15.68 1.78 -6.32
CA ASP A 71 16.28 3.10 -6.01
C ASP A 71 15.42 4.31 -6.44
N ARG A 72 14.31 4.08 -7.15
CA ARG A 72 13.38 5.12 -7.60
C ARG A 72 12.06 5.10 -6.86
N ALA A 73 11.86 4.16 -5.93
CA ALA A 73 10.60 3.99 -5.20
C ALA A 73 10.13 5.29 -4.54
N ASN A 74 11.00 5.94 -3.76
CA ASN A 74 10.68 7.21 -3.09
C ASN A 74 10.20 8.26 -4.10
N LYS A 75 10.96 8.46 -5.18
CA LYS A 75 10.66 9.47 -6.19
C LYS A 75 9.32 9.20 -6.85
N HIS A 76 9.07 7.97 -7.31
CA HIS A 76 7.84 7.62 -8.01
C HIS A 76 6.62 7.62 -7.08
N VAL A 77 6.77 7.23 -5.81
CA VAL A 77 5.67 7.29 -4.82
C VAL A 77 5.33 8.73 -4.46
N HIS A 78 6.33 9.58 -4.23
CA HIS A 78 6.09 11.02 -4.04
C HIS A 78 5.35 11.62 -5.25
N ALA A 79 5.78 11.22 -6.44
CA ALA A 79 5.15 11.57 -7.68
C ALA A 79 3.67 11.15 -7.75
N LEU A 80 3.34 9.93 -7.33
CA LEU A 80 1.96 9.47 -7.20
C LEU A 80 1.15 10.38 -6.27
N GLY A 81 1.74 10.85 -5.16
CA GLY A 81 1.07 11.75 -4.23
C GLY A 81 0.65 13.10 -4.83
N GLU A 82 1.41 13.62 -5.79
CA GLU A 82 1.05 14.86 -6.49
C GLU A 82 -0.18 14.69 -7.40
N MET A 83 -0.56 13.44 -7.75
CA MET A 83 -1.66 13.13 -8.66
C MET A 83 -3.05 13.44 -8.08
N ALA A 84 -3.17 13.60 -6.77
CA ALA A 84 -4.44 13.95 -6.12
C ALA A 84 -5.10 15.22 -6.70
N LYS A 85 -4.31 16.10 -7.33
CA LYS A 85 -4.79 17.36 -7.95
C LYS A 85 -5.29 17.19 -9.39
N ALA A 86 -4.87 16.15 -10.08
CA ALA A 86 -5.09 15.99 -11.52
C ALA A 86 -5.92 14.77 -11.89
N ILE A 87 -6.02 13.80 -10.98
CA ILE A 87 -6.78 12.57 -11.15
C ILE A 87 -8.08 12.69 -10.33
N PRO A 88 -9.23 12.23 -10.87
CA PRO A 88 -10.47 12.16 -10.10
C PRO A 88 -10.26 11.47 -8.74
N THR A 89 -10.83 12.04 -7.68
CA THR A 89 -10.59 11.60 -6.30
C THR A 89 -10.93 10.12 -6.10
N ASP A 90 -11.99 9.62 -6.72
CA ASP A 90 -12.41 8.22 -6.63
C ASP A 90 -11.36 7.29 -7.25
N GLU A 91 -10.88 7.61 -8.46
CA GLU A 91 -9.85 6.86 -9.16
C GLU A 91 -8.51 6.88 -8.40
N TYR A 92 -8.12 8.04 -7.86
CA TYR A 92 -6.91 8.19 -7.04
C TYR A 92 -7.00 7.38 -5.73
N CYS A 93 -8.10 7.50 -5.00
CA CYS A 93 -8.28 6.78 -3.73
C CYS A 93 -8.37 5.26 -3.96
N GLU A 94 -9.03 4.81 -5.03
CA GLU A 94 -9.04 3.40 -5.40
C GLU A 94 -7.63 2.89 -5.68
N ARG A 95 -6.78 3.67 -6.36
CA ARG A 95 -5.38 3.29 -6.59
C ARG A 95 -4.62 3.11 -5.28
N LEU A 96 -4.72 4.07 -4.36
CA LEU A 96 -4.04 3.99 -3.06
C LEU A 96 -4.49 2.76 -2.25
N VAL A 97 -5.80 2.51 -2.22
CA VAL A 97 -6.37 1.34 -1.54
C VAL A 97 -5.86 0.04 -2.16
N ASN A 98 -5.92 -0.10 -3.48
CA ASN A 98 -5.50 -1.32 -4.18
C ASN A 98 -4.01 -1.62 -4.04
N LEU A 99 -3.17 -0.58 -3.97
CA LEU A 99 -1.74 -0.72 -3.72
C LEU A 99 -1.44 -1.31 -2.34
N CYS A 100 -2.32 -1.12 -1.35
CA CYS A 100 -2.11 -1.57 0.03
C CYS A 100 -2.73 -2.95 0.34
N ILE A 101 -3.66 -3.44 -0.47
CA ILE A 101 -4.33 -4.72 -0.21
C ILE A 101 -3.34 -5.88 -0.38
N GLY A 102 -3.10 -6.60 0.72
CA GLY A 102 -2.12 -7.68 0.78
C GLY A 102 -0.69 -7.20 1.02
N GLY A 103 -0.55 -5.90 1.36
CA GLY A 103 0.73 -5.28 1.71
C GLY A 103 1.37 -5.86 2.96
N GLU A 104 2.70 -5.88 2.97
CA GLU A 104 3.50 -6.23 4.13
C GLU A 104 4.43 -5.06 4.48
N LEU A 105 4.60 -4.81 5.79
CA LEU A 105 5.51 -3.76 6.25
C LEU A 105 6.95 -4.16 5.96
N ASP A 106 7.65 -3.28 5.25
CA ASP A 106 9.10 -3.35 5.04
C ASP A 106 9.71 -1.95 4.94
N ALA A 107 11.04 -1.90 4.91
CA ALA A 107 11.78 -0.67 4.62
C ALA A 107 11.53 -0.17 3.18
N ASP A 108 11.85 1.11 2.95
CA ASP A 108 11.81 1.75 1.63
C ASP A 108 10.40 1.80 1.00
N ALA A 109 10.18 1.09 -0.12
CA ALA A 109 8.99 1.27 -0.94
C ALA A 109 7.66 1.07 -0.20
N PRO A 110 7.47 0.01 0.62
CA PRO A 110 6.26 -0.14 1.42
C PRO A 110 6.09 0.99 2.45
N ASN A 111 7.17 1.46 3.06
CA ASN A 111 7.09 2.57 4.01
C ASN A 111 6.72 3.90 3.34
N TYR A 112 7.28 4.21 2.16
CA TYR A 112 6.90 5.41 1.39
C TYR A 112 5.43 5.36 0.98
N LEU A 113 4.91 4.19 0.58
CA LEU A 113 3.50 4.03 0.24
C LEU A 113 2.61 4.24 1.46
N ARG A 114 2.98 3.68 2.62
CA ARG A 114 2.24 3.87 3.87
C ARG A 114 2.21 5.34 4.30
N GLU A 115 3.34 6.04 4.20
CA GLU A 115 3.43 7.47 4.46
C GLU A 115 2.50 8.27 3.53
N LEU A 116 2.52 8.00 2.23
CA LEU A 116 1.62 8.64 1.26
C LEU A 116 0.13 8.40 1.60
N VAL A 117 -0.25 7.18 1.97
CA VAL A 117 -1.63 6.88 2.36
C VAL A 117 -2.00 7.61 3.65
N GLY A 118 -1.07 7.74 4.60
CA GLY A 118 -1.30 8.50 5.82
C GLY A 118 -1.44 9.99 5.57
N GLU A 119 -0.68 10.54 4.62
CA GLU A 119 -0.90 11.90 4.12
C GLU A 119 -2.28 12.03 3.49
N ALA A 120 -2.73 11.10 2.65
CA ALA A 120 -4.06 11.14 2.04
C ALA A 120 -5.22 10.99 3.04
N LEU A 121 -5.02 10.22 4.12
CA LEU A 121 -5.97 10.10 5.22
C LEU A 121 -5.98 11.34 6.13
N SER A 122 -4.84 12.03 6.25
CA SER A 122 -4.67 13.23 7.08
C SER A 122 -4.93 14.54 6.34
N ALA A 123 -4.91 14.51 5.00
CA ALA A 123 -5.22 15.62 4.11
C ALA A 123 -6.71 16.01 4.22
N ASP A 124 -7.15 16.90 3.33
CA ASP A 124 -8.53 17.37 3.30
C ASP A 124 -9.59 16.24 3.38
N GLY A 125 -10.80 16.62 3.76
CA GLY A 125 -11.89 15.67 3.97
C GLY A 125 -12.25 14.82 2.74
N GLU A 126 -11.84 15.20 1.53
CA GLU A 126 -12.23 14.50 0.30
C GLU A 126 -11.40 13.23 0.07
N SER A 127 -10.06 13.29 0.21
CA SER A 127 -9.22 12.08 0.06
C SER A 127 -9.51 11.06 1.16
N ARG A 128 -9.64 11.53 2.41
CA ARG A 128 -10.06 10.69 3.54
C ARG A 128 -11.39 10.00 3.24
N LYS A 129 -12.43 10.77 2.89
CA LYS A 129 -13.75 10.23 2.57
C LYS A 129 -13.71 9.29 1.36
N GLY A 130 -12.89 9.60 0.36
CA GLY A 130 -12.66 8.76 -0.82
C GLY A 130 -12.12 7.39 -0.46
N ILE A 131 -11.07 7.32 0.35
CA ILE A 131 -10.48 6.07 0.84
C ILE A 131 -11.51 5.24 1.61
N PHE A 132 -12.20 5.83 2.60
CA PHE A 132 -13.24 5.12 3.35
C PHE A 132 -14.40 4.64 2.46
N THR A 133 -14.78 5.42 1.46
CA THR A 133 -15.80 5.04 0.49
C THR A 133 -15.34 3.85 -0.36
N CYS A 134 -14.10 3.85 -0.85
CA CYS A 134 -13.53 2.73 -1.58
C CYS A 134 -13.51 1.46 -0.72
N LEU A 135 -13.03 1.55 0.53
CA LEU A 135 -12.99 0.43 1.47
C LEU A 135 -14.38 -0.15 1.73
N SER A 136 -15.40 0.68 1.92
CA SER A 136 -16.77 0.24 2.21
C SER A 136 -17.38 -0.67 1.12
N ARG A 137 -16.87 -0.59 -0.11
CA ARG A 137 -17.32 -1.38 -1.27
C ARG A 137 -16.60 -2.72 -1.40
N LEU A 138 -15.50 -2.92 -0.67
CA LEU A 138 -14.70 -4.14 -0.74
C LEU A 138 -15.26 -5.25 0.15
N ARG A 139 -14.85 -6.49 -0.16
CA ARG A 139 -15.06 -7.64 0.74
C ARG A 139 -14.31 -7.41 2.04
N ILE A 140 -14.90 -7.86 3.16
CA ILE A 140 -14.33 -7.66 4.51
C ILE A 140 -12.86 -8.06 4.64
N GLY A 141 -12.44 -9.15 3.98
CA GLY A 141 -11.05 -9.59 3.99
C GLY A 141 -10.08 -8.57 3.39
N HIS A 142 -10.44 -7.90 2.29
CA HIS A 142 -9.58 -6.90 1.65
C HIS A 142 -9.54 -5.59 2.44
N ARG A 143 -10.64 -5.23 3.09
CA ARG A 143 -10.70 -4.09 4.03
C ARG A 143 -9.75 -4.32 5.20
N PHE A 144 -9.79 -5.52 5.79
CA PHE A 144 -8.87 -5.91 6.85
C PHE A 144 -7.41 -5.90 6.37
N GLN A 145 -7.12 -6.43 5.16
CA GLN A 145 -5.77 -6.41 4.60
C GLN A 145 -5.21 -5.00 4.42
N PHE A 146 -6.02 -4.05 3.91
CA PHE A 146 -5.62 -2.64 3.81
C PHE A 146 -5.21 -2.08 5.17
N TRP A 147 -6.07 -2.21 6.18
CA TRP A 147 -5.78 -1.67 7.50
C TRP A 147 -4.66 -2.41 8.22
N PHE A 148 -4.51 -3.71 7.97
CA PHE A 148 -3.43 -4.49 8.54
C PHE A 148 -2.08 -3.98 8.05
N PHE A 149 -1.94 -3.73 6.74
CA PHE A 149 -0.75 -3.10 6.18
C PHE A 149 -0.54 -1.68 6.76
N TYR A 150 -1.58 -0.85 6.76
CA TYR A 150 -1.48 0.53 7.21
C TYR A 150 -1.03 0.65 8.68
N TRP A 151 -1.62 -0.14 9.57
CA TRP A 151 -1.33 -0.12 11.00
C TRP A 151 -0.15 -0.99 11.42
N SER A 152 0.43 -1.74 10.49
CA SER A 152 1.63 -2.53 10.76
C SER A 152 2.73 -1.62 11.27
N ASN A 153 3.19 -1.88 12.49
CA ASN A 153 4.33 -1.18 13.07
C ASN A 153 5.05 -2.09 14.05
N ILE A 154 6.37 -2.02 14.08
CA ILE A 154 7.20 -2.91 14.93
C ILE A 154 7.39 -2.38 16.36
N VAL A 155 7.13 -1.10 16.59
CA VAL A 155 7.30 -0.41 17.88
C VAL A 155 6.06 0.38 18.25
N ARG A 156 5.96 0.81 19.50
CA ARG A 156 4.95 1.78 19.90
C ARG A 156 5.32 3.19 19.41
N SER A 157 4.31 3.94 19.02
CA SER A 157 4.35 5.32 18.55
C SER A 157 3.10 6.06 19.03
N ARG A 158 3.30 7.13 19.80
CA ARG A 158 2.20 8.01 20.25
C ARG A 158 1.52 8.74 19.09
N THR A 159 2.27 9.04 18.04
CA THR A 159 1.73 9.65 16.83
C THR A 159 0.72 8.72 16.17
N LEU A 160 1.06 7.43 16.00
CA LEU A 160 0.15 6.45 15.42
C LEU A 160 -1.06 6.15 16.34
N GLU A 161 -0.87 6.19 17.66
CA GLU A 161 -1.99 6.05 18.62
C GLU A 161 -2.98 7.21 18.50
N ALA A 162 -2.49 8.44 18.38
CA ALA A 162 -3.32 9.63 18.18
C ALA A 162 -4.04 9.61 16.83
N GLU A 163 -3.33 9.19 15.79
CA GLU A 163 -3.88 9.06 14.44
C GLU A 163 -4.97 7.99 14.37
N PHE A 164 -4.76 6.83 15.01
CA PHE A 164 -5.80 5.81 15.16
C PHE A 164 -7.04 6.36 15.86
N ALA A 165 -6.87 7.15 16.94
CA ALA A 165 -7.99 7.75 17.64
C ALA A 165 -8.80 8.71 16.76
N ASP A 166 -8.13 9.56 15.96
CA ASP A 166 -8.78 10.47 15.00
C ASP A 166 -9.57 9.69 13.93
N LEU A 167 -8.89 8.76 13.24
CA LEU A 167 -9.51 7.98 12.18
C LEU A 167 -10.64 7.09 12.71
N TYR A 168 -10.50 6.55 13.92
CA TYR A 168 -11.55 5.74 14.54
C TYR A 168 -12.78 6.58 14.91
N ALA A 169 -12.59 7.79 15.45
CA ALA A 169 -13.70 8.68 15.75
C ALA A 169 -14.47 9.05 14.49
N TYR A 170 -13.76 9.43 13.43
CA TYR A 170 -14.34 9.70 12.11
C TYR A 170 -15.10 8.49 11.54
N ALA A 171 -14.44 7.33 11.51
CA ALA A 171 -15.02 6.10 10.95
C ALA A 171 -16.23 5.63 11.75
N LYS A 172 -16.22 5.76 13.08
CA LYS A 172 -17.33 5.31 13.93
C LYS A 172 -18.64 6.05 13.59
N GLU A 173 -18.53 7.32 13.22
CA GLU A 173 -19.69 8.14 12.84
C GLU A 173 -20.14 7.86 11.41
N ALA A 174 -19.23 7.93 10.43
CA ALA A 174 -19.58 7.89 9.01
C ALA A 174 -19.54 6.48 8.38
N TYR A 175 -18.73 5.57 8.94
CA TYR A 175 -18.42 4.23 8.40
C TYR A 175 -18.32 3.18 9.51
N PRO A 176 -19.38 2.94 10.33
CA PRO A 176 -19.27 2.17 11.58
C PRO A 176 -18.77 0.72 11.38
N ALA A 177 -19.11 0.09 10.26
CA ALA A 177 -18.58 -1.23 9.92
C ALA A 177 -17.06 -1.20 9.64
N GLU A 178 -16.56 -0.11 9.03
CA GLU A 178 -15.13 0.08 8.79
C GLU A 178 -14.38 0.33 10.10
N ALA A 179 -14.96 1.10 11.01
CA ALA A 179 -14.35 1.36 12.32
C ALA A 179 -14.03 0.07 13.09
N VAL A 180 -14.93 -0.93 13.03
CA VAL A 180 -14.72 -2.25 13.66
C VAL A 180 -13.55 -2.99 12.98
N ILE A 181 -13.55 -3.06 11.65
CA ILE A 181 -12.51 -3.76 10.89
C ILE A 181 -11.14 -3.12 11.10
N MET A 182 -11.09 -1.79 11.07
CA MET A 182 -9.88 -1.02 11.31
C MET A 182 -9.35 -1.24 12.74
N ALA A 183 -10.22 -1.23 13.75
CA ALA A 183 -9.83 -1.49 15.14
C ALA A 183 -9.28 -2.92 15.33
N ASP A 184 -9.89 -3.91 14.69
CA ASP A 184 -9.38 -5.29 14.70
C ASP A 184 -8.01 -5.36 14.02
N ALA A 185 -7.84 -4.74 12.85
CA ALA A 185 -6.57 -4.72 12.15
C ALA A 185 -5.47 -4.01 12.98
N TYR A 186 -5.77 -2.85 13.57
CA TYR A 186 -4.86 -2.13 14.47
C TYR A 186 -4.42 -3.01 15.64
N LYS A 187 -5.36 -3.69 16.31
CA LYS A 187 -5.08 -4.59 17.42
C LYS A 187 -4.07 -5.68 17.07
N TYR A 188 -4.11 -6.24 15.87
CA TYR A 188 -3.24 -7.35 15.46
C TYR A 188 -1.97 -6.90 14.73
N ALA A 189 -1.96 -5.73 14.10
CA ALA A 189 -0.84 -5.24 13.33
C ALA A 189 0.10 -4.33 14.14
N TYR A 190 -0.46 -3.46 14.98
CA TYR A 190 0.31 -2.46 15.72
C TYR A 190 1.16 -3.09 16.83
N ASN A 191 2.47 -2.82 16.80
CA ASN A 191 3.46 -3.34 17.75
C ASN A 191 3.43 -4.89 17.87
N SER A 192 3.01 -5.56 16.81
CA SER A 192 2.74 -7.00 16.80
C SER A 192 3.23 -7.70 15.52
N VAL A 193 3.72 -6.94 14.54
CA VAL A 193 4.35 -7.45 13.33
C VAL A 193 5.86 -7.29 13.39
N ASN A 194 6.54 -8.10 12.59
CA ASN A 194 7.98 -8.02 12.35
C ASN A 194 8.20 -7.43 10.95
N PHE A 195 9.39 -6.88 10.71
CA PHE A 195 9.83 -6.65 9.33
C PHE A 195 9.91 -7.98 8.59
N ILE A 196 9.68 -7.97 7.27
CA ILE A 196 9.78 -9.18 6.44
C ILE A 196 11.14 -9.89 6.58
N SER A 197 12.18 -9.12 6.90
CA SER A 197 13.56 -9.59 7.10
C SER A 197 13.89 -10.03 8.55
N THR A 198 12.96 -9.84 9.49
CA THR A 198 13.15 -10.16 10.92
C THR A 198 12.33 -11.37 11.34
N GLY A 199 12.91 -12.24 12.18
CA GLY A 199 12.27 -13.48 12.63
C GLY A 199 11.03 -13.26 13.51
N TYR A 200 10.19 -14.29 13.63
CA TYR A 200 8.86 -14.21 14.26
C TYR A 200 8.81 -14.23 15.81
N ARG A 201 9.96 -14.30 16.47
CA ARG A 201 10.04 -14.42 17.94
C ARG A 201 10.30 -13.05 18.57
N LYS A 202 9.51 -12.73 19.59
CA LYS A 202 9.77 -11.61 20.51
C LYS A 202 11.04 -11.86 21.31
#